data_AF-A0A8H3ANZ1-F1
#
_entry.id   AF-A0A8H3ANZ1-F1
#
_cell.length_a   1.000
_cell.length_b   1.000
_cell.length_c   1.000
_cell.angle_alpha   90.00
_cell.angle_beta   90.00
_cell.angle_gamma   90.00
#
_symmetry.space_group_name_H-M   'P 1'
#
loop_
_entity.id
_entity.type
_entity.pdbx_description
1 polymer ?
#
loop_
_entity_poly.entity_id
_entity_poly.type
_entity_poly.pdbx_seq_one_letter_code
_entity_poly.pdbx_strand_id
1 'polypeptide(L)'
;MRTRTLDSPYHYIIFSVSPPTETLALRHAIQKALQQLFGTTRAGIPIDILYEDAEDIGGKDFREVVLRTVTEDVEFLLAALPVWSNPTMRVIKHGAFLPGLALVDSN
;
A
#
# COMPACT_ATOMS: atom_id res chain seq x y z
N MET A 1 28.91 19.54 -8.03
CA MET A 1 27.69 19.37 -7.21
C MET A 1 27.39 17.87 -7.14
N ARG A 2 27.60 17.21 -6.00
CA ARG A 2 27.24 15.79 -5.85
C ARG A 2 25.77 15.75 -5.45
N THR A 3 24.89 15.32 -6.33
CA THR A 3 23.51 14.96 -5.99
C THR A 3 23.59 13.78 -5.02
N ARG A 4 23.38 14.06 -3.73
CA ARG A 4 23.31 13.02 -2.71
C ARG A 4 21.93 12.39 -2.83
N THR A 5 21.86 11.21 -3.45
CA THR A 5 20.63 10.42 -3.45
C THR A 5 20.40 9.95 -2.03
N LEU A 6 19.27 10.33 -1.43
CA LEU A 6 18.78 9.73 -0.20
C LEU A 6 18.25 8.36 -0.58
N ASP A 7 19.14 7.36 -0.58
CA ASP A 7 18.77 5.98 -0.85
C ASP A 7 18.07 5.42 0.41
N SER A 8 16.73 5.48 0.41
CA SER A 8 15.92 4.91 1.48
C SER A 8 15.76 3.41 1.20
N PRO A 9 16.03 2.53 2.18
CA PRO A 9 15.76 1.10 2.02
C PRO A 9 14.25 0.79 1.99
N TYR A 10 13.41 1.78 2.30
CA TYR A 10 11.96 1.66 2.36
C TYR A 10 11.26 2.43 1.26
N HIS A 11 10.17 1.85 0.78
CA HIS A 11 9.22 2.45 -0.14
C HIS A 11 7.83 2.48 0.47
N TYR A 12 7.11 3.56 0.23
CA TYR A 12 5.78 3.81 0.77
C TYR A 12 4.75 3.77 -0.36
N ILE A 13 3.61 3.16 -0.09
CA ILE A 13 2.50 2.99 -1.03
C ILE A 13 1.24 3.47 -0.34
N ILE A 14 0.54 4.41 -0.97
CA ILE A 14 -0.77 4.89 -0.57
C ILE A 14 -1.81 4.25 -1.48
N PHE A 15 -2.79 3.58 -0.89
CA PHE A 15 -3.85 2.92 -1.63
C PHE A 15 -5.19 3.03 -0.88
N SER A 16 -6.29 3.02 -1.63
CA SER A 16 -7.64 2.93 -1.07
C SER A 16 -8.15 1.50 -1.05
N VAL A 17 -8.97 1.21 -0.05
CA VAL A 17 -9.58 -0.09 0.21
C VAL A 17 -11.09 0.06 0.31
N SER A 18 -11.83 -0.77 -0.43
CA SER A 18 -13.29 -0.83 -0.39
C SER A 18 -13.77 -2.28 -0.50
N PRO A 19 -14.60 -2.78 0.43
CA PRO A 19 -15.10 -2.11 1.64
C PRO A 19 -14.00 -1.91 2.70
N PRO A 20 -14.19 -1.01 3.68
CA PRO A 20 -13.23 -0.78 4.75
C PRO A 20 -13.00 -2.08 5.51
N THR A 21 -11.74 -2.46 5.64
CA THR A 21 -11.35 -3.75 6.23
C THR A 21 -10.36 -3.50 7.34
N GLU A 22 -10.47 -4.25 8.44
CA GLU A 22 -9.52 -4.20 9.54
C GLU A 22 -8.08 -4.52 9.09
N THR A 23 -7.09 -3.89 9.73
CA THR A 23 -5.65 -4.03 9.45
C THR A 23 -5.19 -5.48 9.25
N LEU A 24 -5.60 -6.38 10.16
CA LEU A 24 -5.18 -7.78 10.10
C LEU A 24 -5.77 -8.51 8.90
N ALA A 25 -7.06 -8.28 8.63
CA ALA A 25 -7.75 -8.85 7.47
C ALA A 25 -7.18 -8.30 6.15
N LEU A 26 -6.81 -7.02 6.12
CA LEU A 26 -6.15 -6.38 4.99
C LEU A 26 -4.76 -6.99 4.74
N ARG A 27 -3.95 -7.16 5.78
CA ARG A 27 -2.63 -7.81 5.68
C ARG A 27 -2.75 -9.23 5.12
N HIS A 28 -3.72 -9.98 5.60
CA HIS A 28 -3.99 -11.33 5.10
C HIS A 28 -4.49 -11.33 3.64
N ALA A 29 -5.30 -10.36 3.24
CA ALA A 29 -5.72 -10.18 1.85
C ALA A 29 -4.53 -9.89 0.92
N ILE A 30 -3.62 -9.00 1.31
CA ILE A 30 -2.40 -8.70 0.56
C ILE A 30 -1.52 -9.96 0.44
N GLN A 31 -1.33 -10.69 1.53
CA GLN A 31 -0.60 -11.95 1.53
C GLN A 31 -1.21 -12.97 0.56
N LYS A 32 -2.54 -13.10 0.52
CA LYS A 32 -3.24 -13.97 -0.43
C LYS A 32 -3.09 -13.50 -1.88
N ALA A 33 -3.15 -12.19 -2.13
CA ALA A 33 -2.94 -11.63 -3.46
C ALA A 33 -1.52 -11.90 -3.97
N LEU A 34 -0.51 -11.72 -3.11
CA LEU A 34 0.88 -12.08 -3.41
C LEU A 34 1.04 -13.57 -3.65
N GLN A 35 0.40 -14.41 -2.84
CA GLN A 35 0.41 -15.86 -3.02
C GLN A 35 -0.23 -16.29 -4.34
N GLN A 36 -1.31 -15.63 -4.76
CA GLN A 36 -2.03 -15.94 -5.99
C GLN A 36 -1.19 -15.63 -7.24
N LEU A 37 -0.44 -14.53 -7.24
CA LEU A 37 0.37 -14.13 -8.40
C LEU A 37 1.76 -14.75 -8.43
N PHE A 38 2.41 -14.81 -7.27
CA PHE A 38 3.84 -15.11 -7.17
C PHE A 38 4.14 -16.37 -6.35
N GLY A 39 3.11 -17.05 -5.84
CA GLY A 39 3.26 -18.27 -5.05
C GLY A 39 3.75 -18.01 -3.62
N THR A 40 4.11 -19.09 -2.94
CA THR A 40 4.45 -19.08 -1.51
C THR A 40 5.75 -18.36 -1.17
N THR A 41 6.66 -18.21 -2.13
CA THR A 41 7.97 -17.57 -1.93
C THR A 41 7.85 -16.07 -1.68
N ARG A 42 6.90 -15.40 -2.32
CA ARG A 42 6.65 -13.95 -2.20
C ARG A 42 5.41 -13.61 -1.37
N ALA A 43 4.65 -14.61 -0.92
CA ALA A 43 3.53 -14.40 -0.01
C ALA A 43 3.96 -13.81 1.35
N GLY A 44 5.20 -14.08 1.76
CA GLY A 44 5.75 -13.66 3.05
C GLY A 44 6.52 -12.33 3.04
N ILE A 45 6.32 -11.47 2.03
CA ILE A 45 7.00 -10.16 1.97
C ILE A 45 6.71 -9.36 3.25
N PRO A 46 7.74 -8.79 3.91
CA PRO A 46 7.55 -7.96 5.08
C PRO A 46 6.84 -6.65 4.67
N ILE A 47 5.63 -6.46 5.21
CA ILE A 47 4.82 -5.26 5.03
C ILE A 47 4.39 -4.72 6.39
N ASP A 48 4.45 -3.39 6.50
CA ASP A 48 3.97 -2.64 7.65
C ASP A 48 2.87 -1.67 7.20
N ILE A 49 1.75 -1.66 7.91
CA ILE A 49 0.69 -0.67 7.72
C ILE A 49 0.93 0.44 8.74
N LEU A 50 1.20 1.66 8.26
CA LEU A 50 1.60 2.79 9.10
C LEU A 50 0.42 3.65 9.53
N TYR A 51 -0.57 3.79 8.67
CA TYR A 51 -1.70 4.67 8.88
C TYR A 51 -2.92 4.17 8.12
N GLU A 52 -4.09 4.35 8.73
CA GLU A 52 -5.40 4.04 8.18
C GLU A 52 -6.29 5.25 8.43
N ASP A 53 -6.74 5.89 7.34
CA ASP A 53 -7.77 6.92 7.42
C ASP A 53 -9.10 6.38 6.91
N ALA A 54 -10.16 6.72 7.62
CA ALA A 54 -11.52 6.37 7.24
C ALA A 54 -12.20 7.63 6.70
N GLU A 55 -12.03 7.91 5.41
CA GLU A 55 -12.73 8.99 4.75
C GLU A 55 -14.10 8.50 4.24
N ASP A 56 -15.18 9.13 4.72
CA ASP A 56 -16.51 8.98 4.15
C ASP A 56 -16.69 9.98 3.00
N ILE A 57 -16.24 9.61 1.80
CA ILE A 57 -16.49 10.40 0.60
C ILE A 57 -17.75 9.88 -0.10
N GLY A 58 -18.88 10.52 0.22
CA GLY A 58 -20.09 10.44 -0.60
C GLY A 58 -20.89 9.13 -0.49
N GLY A 59 -20.97 8.55 0.70
CA GLY A 59 -21.82 7.37 0.96
C GLY A 59 -21.23 6.06 0.47
N LYS A 60 -19.93 6.03 0.21
CA LYS A 60 -19.14 4.83 -0.01
C LYS A 60 -17.96 4.89 0.93
N ASP A 61 -17.94 4.01 1.93
CA ASP A 61 -16.87 3.96 2.90
C ASP A 61 -15.58 3.50 2.20
N PHE A 62 -14.61 4.41 2.02
CA PHE A 62 -13.27 4.09 1.51
C PHE A 62 -12.27 4.27 2.65
N ARG A 63 -11.36 3.32 2.81
CA ARG A 63 -10.24 3.44 3.76
C ARG A 63 -8.96 3.73 2.98
N GLU A 64 -8.32 4.85 3.24
CA GLU A 64 -6.99 5.13 2.72
C GLU A 64 -5.94 4.50 3.65
N VAL A 65 -4.97 3.80 3.07
CA VAL A 65 -3.98 3.05 3.83
C VAL A 65 -2.59 3.38 3.31
N VAL A 66 -1.68 3.62 4.26
CA VAL A 66 -0.25 3.80 3.97
C VAL A 66 0.50 2.52 4.34
N LEU A 67 1.07 1.87 3.33
CA LEU A 67 1.91 0.69 3.48
C LEU A 67 3.38 1.04 3.27
N ARG A 68 4.24 0.44 4.09
CA ARG A 68 5.70 0.47 3.95
C ARG A 68 6.20 -0.93 3.63
N THR A 69 7.13 -1.01 2.69
CA THR A 69 7.88 -2.22 2.37
C THR A 69 9.33 -1.88 2.05
N VAL A 70 10.16 -2.90 1.83
CA VAL A 70 11.50 -2.72 1.29
C VAL A 70 11.45 -2.38 -0.20
N THR A 71 12.37 -1.54 -0.67
CA THR A 71 12.37 -1.05 -2.06
C THR A 71 12.46 -2.19 -3.09
N GLU A 72 13.11 -3.30 -2.75
CA GLU A 72 13.24 -4.47 -3.63
C GLU A 72 11.92 -5.22 -3.87
N ASP A 73 10.95 -5.09 -2.95
CA ASP A 73 9.69 -5.84 -2.99
C ASP A 73 8.51 -4.99 -3.52
N VAL A 74 8.73 -3.70 -3.79
CA VAL A 74 7.68 -2.75 -4.15
C VAL A 74 6.90 -3.18 -5.40
N GLU A 75 7.59 -3.67 -6.43
CA GLU A 75 6.98 -4.01 -7.72
C GLU A 75 5.98 -5.16 -7.58
N PHE A 76 6.28 -6.14 -6.71
CA PHE A 76 5.38 -7.24 -6.42
C PHE A 76 4.09 -6.76 -5.74
N LEU A 77 4.21 -5.81 -4.81
CA LEU A 77 3.06 -5.22 -4.13
C LEU A 77 2.21 -4.38 -5.08
N LEU A 78 2.83 -3.53 -5.91
CA LEU A 78 2.12 -2.73 -6.91
C LEU A 78 1.35 -3.61 -7.91
N ALA A 79 1.90 -4.77 -8.27
CA ALA A 79 1.22 -5.74 -9.12
C ALA A 79 0.10 -6.50 -8.38
N ALA A 80 0.28 -6.84 -7.10
CA ALA A 80 -0.64 -7.68 -6.35
C ALA A 80 -1.88 -6.96 -5.82
N LEU A 81 -1.74 -5.71 -5.37
CA LEU A 81 -2.84 -4.93 -4.82
C LEU A 81 -4.07 -4.87 -5.75
N PRO A 82 -3.96 -4.49 -7.04
CA PRO A 82 -5.14 -4.36 -7.92
C PRO A 82 -5.76 -5.69 -8.35
N VAL A 83 -5.06 -6.81 -8.18
CA VAL A 83 -5.57 -8.15 -8.58
C VAL A 83 -6.61 -8.68 -7.59
N TRP A 84 -6.56 -8.21 -6.35
CA TRP A 84 -7.48 -8.65 -5.32
C TRP A 84 -8.81 -7.88 -5.39
N SER A 85 -9.93 -8.61 -5.38
CA SER A 85 -11.26 -8.05 -5.56
C SER A 85 -12.06 -7.87 -4.27
N ASN A 86 -11.69 -8.56 -3.18
CA ASN A 86 -12.44 -8.53 -1.92
C ASN A 86 -11.54 -8.55 -0.66
N PRO A 87 -11.16 -7.37 -0.11
CA PRO A 87 -11.56 -6.03 -0.51
C PRO A 87 -10.87 -5.57 -1.80
N THR A 88 -11.52 -4.68 -2.57
CA THR A 88 -10.91 -4.06 -3.74
C THR A 88 -9.87 -3.04 -3.26
N MET A 89 -8.62 -3.21 -3.71
CA MET A 89 -7.51 -2.33 -3.36
C MET A 89 -7.06 -1.54 -4.60
N ARG A 90 -6.94 -0.22 -4.50
CA ARG A 90 -6.52 0.65 -5.60
C ARG A 90 -5.36 1.54 -5.17
N VAL A 91 -4.23 1.42 -5.85
CA VAL A 91 -3.06 2.27 -5.61
C VAL A 91 -3.37 3.71 -6.04
N ILE A 92 -3.08 4.67 -5.15
CA ILE A 92 -3.24 6.10 -5.37
C ILE A 92 -1.88 6.71 -5.72
N LYS A 93 -0.86 6.52 -4.86
CA LYS A 93 0.50 7.06 -5.01
C LYS A 93 1.53 6.12 -4.39
N HIS A 94 2.80 6.23 -4.79
CA HIS A 94 3.91 5.54 -4.15
C HIS A 94 5.22 6.31 -4.29
N GLY A 95 6.18 6.08 -3.41
CA GLY A 95 7.47 6.77 -3.42
C GLY A 95 8.39 6.40 -2.26
N ALA A 96 9.67 6.74 -2.40
CA ALA A 96 10.71 6.44 -1.39
C ALA A 96 10.72 7.40 -0.20
N PHE A 97 9.95 8.51 -0.26
CA PHE A 97 9.95 9.56 0.77
C PHE A 97 8.52 9.92 1.18
N LEU A 98 8.14 9.50 2.39
CA LEU A 98 6.79 9.67 2.93
C LEU A 98 6.31 11.13 2.97
N PRO A 99 7.12 12.13 3.39
CA PRO A 99 6.64 13.52 3.36
C PRO A 99 6.37 14.07 1.96
N GLY A 100 7.01 13.50 0.92
CA GLY A 100 6.71 13.83 -0.48
C GLY A 100 5.42 13.17 -1.01
N LEU A 101 4.86 12.23 -0.25
CA LEU A 101 3.62 11.52 -0.56
C LEU A 101 2.42 12.07 0.19
N ALA A 102 2.65 12.87 1.24
CA ALA A 102 1.59 13.52 2.00
C ALA A 102 0.65 14.23 1.01
N LEU A 103 -0.63 13.84 1.06
CA LEU A 103 -1.67 14.57 0.37
C LEU A 103 -1.65 15.98 0.96
N VAL A 104 -1.45 16.98 0.11
CA VAL A 104 -1.80 18.34 0.47
C VAL A 104 -3.30 18.27 0.75
N ASP A 105 -3.68 18.42 2.02
CA ASP A 105 -5.07 18.60 2.44
C ASP A 105 -5.66 19.70 1.55
N SER A 106 -6.40 19.27 0.52
CA SER A 106 -7.06 20.19 -0.40
C SER A 106 -8.34 20.58 0.30
N ASN A 107 -8.19 21.59 1.16
CA ASN A 107 -9.24 22.32 1.86
C ASN A 107 -10.34 22.80 0.90
#